data_AF-A0A815GF45-F1
#
_entry.id   AF-A0A815GF45-F1
#
_cell.length_a   1.000
_cell.length_b   1.000
_cell.length_c   1.000
_cell.angle_alpha   90.00
_cell.angle_beta   90.00
_cell.angle_gamma   90.00
#
_symmetry.space_group_name_H-M   'P 1'
#
loop_
_entity.id
_entity.type
_entity.pdbx_description
1 polymer ?
#
loop_
_entity_poly.entity_id
_entity_poly.type
_entity_poly.pdbx_seq_one_letter_code
_entity_poly.pdbx_strand_id
1 'polypeptide(L)'
;MTSSIDYTNNQESKKTSLLSESPTYKNPELQRMINVGKIQPLIWFDKRKLTDADMEIVAYYLLQDNKTLTQLCLSNNKIGDKGAQYLSEALKKNTALTTLDLSYNQIGNKGAQYLSEALQKNTVREKPFTLGSSHVIQTLTTLQLQNNQIGAQGSQYLVETLTELYLSRNAIGSQWQQHLQELTENRNLTLDLSGNPRYFENYCVIP
;
A
#
# COMPACT_ATOMS: atom_id res chain seq x y z
N MET A 1 34.35 39.78 29.07
CA MET A 1 33.04 39.68 28.40
C MET A 1 33.00 38.33 27.70
N THR A 2 32.51 37.30 28.38
CA THR A 2 32.44 35.93 27.85
C THR A 2 31.19 35.77 26.99
N SER A 3 31.39 35.33 25.75
CA SER A 3 30.35 35.06 24.76
C SER A 3 29.49 33.88 25.19
N SER A 4 28.19 34.09 25.36
CA SER A 4 27.19 33.02 25.39
C SER A 4 26.57 32.94 24.00
N ILE A 5 26.87 31.87 23.28
CA ILE A 5 26.16 31.49 22.06
C ILE A 5 25.01 30.61 22.52
N ASP A 6 23.79 31.16 22.50
CA ASP A 6 22.57 30.41 22.77
C ASP A 6 22.32 29.43 21.62
N TYR A 7 22.53 28.15 21.91
CA TYR A 7 22.14 27.02 21.08
C TYR A 7 20.72 26.56 21.43
N THR A 8 19.69 27.23 20.92
CA THR A 8 18.33 26.67 20.95
C THR A 8 17.51 27.17 19.77
N ASN A 9 17.61 26.46 18.64
CA ASN A 9 16.47 26.14 17.78
C ASN A 9 16.91 25.19 16.66
N ASN A 10 16.95 23.90 16.99
CA ASN A 10 17.05 22.84 15.99
C ASN A 10 16.13 21.66 16.38
N GLN A 11 14.88 21.98 16.71
CA GLN A 11 13.81 20.98 16.98
C GLN A 11 12.89 20.76 15.76
N GLU A 12 13.36 21.07 14.54
CA GLU A 12 12.59 20.82 13.30
C GLU A 12 13.22 19.78 12.36
N SER A 13 14.33 19.13 12.76
CA SER A 13 15.10 18.26 11.85
C SER A 13 15.29 16.81 12.30
N LYS A 14 14.35 16.26 13.09
CA LYS A 14 14.19 14.80 13.23
C LYS A 14 12.73 14.41 13.08
N LYS A 15 12.24 14.45 11.84
CA LYS A 15 11.11 13.61 11.45
C LYS A 15 11.62 12.16 11.49
N THR A 16 11.60 11.60 12.69
CA THR A 16 11.81 10.18 12.96
C THR A 16 10.92 9.36 12.03
N SER A 17 11.43 8.26 11.49
CA SER A 17 10.72 7.48 10.46
C SER A 17 9.29 7.15 10.92
N LEU A 18 8.31 7.12 10.01
CA LEU A 18 6.87 6.99 10.29
C LEU A 18 6.46 5.82 11.22
N LEU A 19 7.34 4.82 11.42
CA LEU A 19 7.16 3.65 12.28
C LEU A 19 8.32 3.47 13.28
N SER A 20 8.96 4.56 13.75
CA SER A 20 10.09 4.48 14.70
C SER A 20 9.68 4.25 16.14
N GLU A 21 8.49 4.72 16.52
CA GLU A 21 7.98 4.63 17.89
C GLU A 21 6.82 3.66 17.95
N SER A 22 6.77 2.85 19.00
CA SER A 22 5.72 1.85 19.18
C SER A 22 4.38 2.54 19.48
N PRO A 23 3.36 2.42 18.60
CA PRO A 23 2.08 3.08 18.81
C PRO A 23 1.29 2.42 19.94
N THR A 24 0.53 3.20 20.70
CA THR A 24 -0.27 2.66 21.82
C THR A 24 -1.49 1.90 21.30
N TYR A 25 -1.68 0.66 21.77
CA TYR A 25 -2.91 -0.09 21.53
C TYR A 25 -4.10 0.55 22.25
N LYS A 26 -5.03 1.09 21.49
CA LYS A 26 -6.30 1.63 22.03
C LYS A 26 -7.41 0.58 22.08
N ASN A 27 -7.31 -0.48 21.27
CA ASN A 27 -8.33 -1.51 21.15
C ASN A 27 -7.76 -2.92 21.50
N PRO A 28 -8.22 -3.55 22.60
CA PRO A 28 -7.80 -4.90 22.98
C PRO A 28 -8.14 -6.00 21.96
N GLU A 29 -9.19 -5.81 21.15
CA GLU A 29 -9.54 -6.75 20.07
C GLU A 29 -8.48 -6.73 18.97
N LEU A 30 -8.08 -5.52 18.53
CA LEU A 30 -7.02 -5.33 17.54
C LEU A 30 -5.70 -5.95 18.03
N GLN A 31 -5.38 -5.79 19.32
CA GLN A 31 -4.22 -6.44 19.94
C GLN A 31 -4.26 -7.96 19.85
N ARG A 32 -5.41 -8.56 20.17
CA ARG A 32 -5.59 -10.02 20.11
C ARG A 32 -5.42 -10.53 18.68
N MET A 33 -6.04 -9.86 17.72
CA MET A 33 -5.94 -10.23 16.31
C MET A 33 -4.51 -10.11 15.80
N ILE A 34 -3.79 -9.02 16.12
CA ILE A 34 -2.38 -8.88 15.74
C ILE A 34 -1.54 -10.01 16.32
N ASN A 35 -1.77 -10.43 17.56
CA ASN A 35 -1.05 -11.57 18.14
C ASN A 35 -1.32 -12.89 17.40
N VAL A 36 -2.54 -13.10 16.92
CA VAL A 36 -2.87 -14.25 16.05
C VAL A 36 -2.14 -14.16 14.70
N GLY A 37 -2.14 -12.98 14.07
CA GLY A 37 -1.52 -12.76 12.76
C GLY A 37 0.01 -12.84 12.77
N LYS A 38 0.66 -12.71 13.94
CA LYS A 38 2.11 -12.94 14.08
C LYS A 38 2.53 -14.40 13.84
N ILE A 39 1.62 -15.34 14.10
CA ILE A 39 1.89 -16.78 14.03
C ILE A 39 1.12 -17.48 12.91
N GLN A 40 0.19 -16.80 12.26
CA GLN A 40 -0.62 -17.36 11.18
C GLN A 40 -0.20 -16.80 9.81
N PRO A 41 -0.27 -17.62 8.75
CA PRO A 41 0.04 -17.18 7.40
C PRO A 41 -1.04 -16.30 6.77
N LEU A 42 -2.24 -16.27 7.36
CA LEU A 42 -3.40 -15.53 6.88
C LEU A 42 -4.18 -14.94 8.06
N ILE A 43 -4.61 -13.69 7.91
CA ILE A 43 -5.51 -13.04 8.87
C ILE A 43 -6.49 -12.09 8.17
N TRP A 44 -7.72 -12.06 8.68
CA TRP A 44 -8.78 -11.17 8.22
C TRP A 44 -9.13 -10.13 9.26
N PHE A 45 -9.16 -8.87 8.82
CA PHE A 45 -9.59 -7.68 9.55
C PHE A 45 -10.80 -7.03 8.88
N ASP A 46 -11.55 -7.78 8.08
CA ASP A 46 -12.62 -7.21 7.27
C ASP A 46 -13.76 -6.64 8.14
N LYS A 47 -14.42 -5.58 7.66
CA LYS A 47 -15.66 -5.02 8.26
C LYS A 47 -15.52 -4.54 9.71
N ARG A 48 -14.34 -4.05 10.11
CA ARG A 48 -14.03 -3.65 11.50
C ARG A 48 -14.02 -2.16 11.76
N LYS A 49 -14.32 -1.34 10.75
CA LYS A 49 -14.26 0.12 10.81
C LYS A 49 -12.86 0.62 11.21
N LEU A 50 -11.81 -0.14 10.90
CA LEU A 50 -10.43 0.26 11.14
C LEU A 50 -10.13 1.57 10.39
N THR A 51 -9.39 2.44 11.04
CA THR A 51 -9.04 3.77 10.56
C THR A 51 -7.55 3.84 10.22
N ASP A 52 -7.10 4.97 9.67
CA ASP A 52 -5.68 5.23 9.42
C ASP A 52 -4.80 5.09 10.67
N ALA A 53 -5.32 5.43 11.85
CA ALA A 53 -4.60 5.28 13.11
C ALA A 53 -4.40 3.80 13.48
N ASP A 54 -5.36 2.94 13.14
CA ASP A 54 -5.22 1.50 13.36
C ASP A 54 -4.19 0.90 12.40
N MET A 55 -4.02 1.48 11.21
CA MET A 55 -3.02 1.03 10.23
C MET A 55 -1.59 1.31 10.68
N GLU A 56 -1.35 2.35 11.48
CA GLU A 56 -0.05 2.55 12.15
C GLU A 56 0.28 1.36 13.07
N ILE A 57 -0.71 0.90 13.85
CA ILE A 57 -0.56 -0.24 14.76
C ILE A 57 -0.33 -1.54 13.98
N VAL A 58 -1.15 -1.79 12.95
CA VAL A 58 -1.01 -2.97 12.08
C VAL A 58 0.35 -2.96 11.37
N ALA A 59 0.75 -1.84 10.78
CA ALA A 59 2.03 -1.71 10.11
C ALA A 59 3.20 -1.99 11.05
N TYR A 60 3.20 -1.39 12.24
CA TYR A 60 4.27 -1.54 13.22
C TYR A 60 4.34 -2.95 13.80
N TYR A 61 3.24 -3.48 14.33
CA TYR A 61 3.27 -4.72 15.12
C TYR A 61 3.03 -5.99 14.30
N LEU A 62 2.36 -5.91 13.15
CA LEU A 62 1.98 -7.07 12.36
C LEU A 62 2.78 -7.22 11.07
N LEU A 63 3.22 -6.12 10.44
CA LEU A 63 3.87 -6.19 9.12
C LEU A 63 5.38 -5.99 9.16
N GLN A 64 5.92 -5.03 9.91
CA GLN A 64 7.32 -4.62 9.76
C GLN A 64 8.34 -5.77 9.88
N ASP A 65 8.17 -6.67 10.85
CA ASP A 65 9.12 -7.75 11.14
C ASP A 65 8.51 -9.15 11.01
N ASN A 66 7.30 -9.26 10.47
CA ASN A 66 6.59 -10.53 10.36
C ASN A 66 7.01 -11.30 9.11
N LYS A 67 7.52 -12.52 9.32
CA LYS A 67 7.97 -13.43 8.27
C LYS A 67 7.01 -14.60 8.03
N THR A 68 5.98 -14.74 8.86
CA THR A 68 5.00 -15.83 8.79
C THR A 68 3.80 -15.42 7.95
N LEU A 69 3.36 -14.16 8.07
CA LEU A 69 2.14 -13.66 7.43
C LEU A 69 2.34 -13.48 5.92
N THR A 70 1.64 -14.30 5.15
CA THR A 70 1.65 -14.27 3.67
C THR A 70 0.43 -13.55 3.10
N GLN A 71 -0.70 -13.54 3.81
CA GLN A 71 -1.95 -12.96 3.32
C GLN A 71 -2.59 -12.08 4.39
N LEU A 72 -2.92 -10.85 4.04
CA LEU A 72 -3.57 -9.89 4.92
C LEU A 72 -4.82 -9.32 4.24
N CYS A 73 -5.99 -9.55 4.85
CA CYS A 73 -7.24 -8.97 4.38
C CYS A 73 -7.68 -7.82 5.31
N LEU A 74 -7.77 -6.62 4.76
CA LEU A 74 -8.15 -5.37 5.40
C LEU A 74 -9.38 -4.75 4.73
N SER A 75 -10.15 -5.54 3.97
CA SER A 75 -11.24 -5.02 3.17
C SER A 75 -12.42 -4.50 4.00
N ASN A 76 -13.18 -3.57 3.42
CA ASN A 76 -14.37 -2.99 4.06
C ASN A 76 -14.06 -2.30 5.39
N ASN A 77 -13.06 -1.42 5.38
CA ASN A 77 -12.67 -0.59 6.51
C ASN A 77 -12.68 0.91 6.11
N LYS A 78 -12.12 1.78 6.94
CA LYS A 78 -12.03 3.22 6.71
C LYS A 78 -10.57 3.65 6.51
N ILE A 79 -9.83 2.87 5.73
CA ILE A 79 -8.43 3.15 5.41
C ILE A 79 -8.38 4.18 4.28
N GLY A 80 -7.77 5.33 4.54
CA GLY A 80 -7.47 6.36 3.55
C GLY A 80 -6.00 6.37 3.15
N ASP A 81 -5.59 7.45 2.48
CA ASP A 81 -4.22 7.63 1.99
C ASP A 81 -3.16 7.57 3.10
N LYS A 82 -3.49 8.06 4.31
CA LYS A 82 -2.55 8.04 5.44
C LYS A 82 -2.37 6.61 5.98
N GLY A 83 -3.44 5.83 6.06
CA GLY A 83 -3.34 4.42 6.42
C GLY A 83 -2.54 3.62 5.39
N ALA A 84 -2.76 3.87 4.10
CA ALA A 84 -1.96 3.30 3.02
C ALA A 84 -0.47 3.68 3.14
N GLN A 85 -0.14 4.90 3.57
CA GLN A 85 1.24 5.32 3.83
C GLN A 85 1.91 4.48 4.93
N TYR A 86 1.23 4.25 6.06
CA TYR A 86 1.76 3.40 7.14
C TYR A 86 2.01 1.97 6.66
N LEU A 87 1.05 1.37 5.95
CA LEU A 87 1.21 0.05 5.36
C LEU A 87 2.40 0.01 4.40
N SER A 88 2.55 1.01 3.56
CA SER A 88 3.65 1.14 2.59
C SER A 88 5.03 1.18 3.27
N GLU A 89 5.17 1.90 4.38
CA GLU A 89 6.43 1.94 5.14
C GLU A 89 6.80 0.58 5.72
N ALA A 90 5.83 -0.20 6.19
CA ALA A 90 6.07 -1.57 6.65
C ALA A 90 6.38 -2.53 5.48
N LEU A 91 5.66 -2.40 4.35
CA LEU A 91 5.86 -3.22 3.15
C LEU A 91 7.25 -3.04 2.54
N LYS A 92 7.90 -1.88 2.70
CA LYS A 92 9.31 -1.67 2.27
C LYS A 92 10.30 -2.62 2.96
N LYS A 93 9.96 -3.17 4.13
CA LYS A 93 10.81 -4.07 4.94
C LYS A 93 10.27 -5.49 5.01
N ASN A 94 8.96 -5.67 4.85
CA ASN A 94 8.33 -6.99 4.87
C ASN A 94 8.75 -7.78 3.63
N THR A 95 9.12 -9.05 3.81
CA THR A 95 9.57 -9.93 2.71
C THR A 95 8.83 -11.26 2.71
N ALA A 96 7.61 -11.30 3.25
CA ALA A 96 6.82 -12.53 3.39
C ALA A 96 5.40 -12.37 2.87
N LEU A 97 4.84 -11.16 2.93
CA LEU A 97 3.49 -10.89 2.48
C LEU A 97 3.39 -11.01 0.96
N THR A 98 2.54 -11.91 0.49
CA THR A 98 2.28 -12.17 -0.94
C THR A 98 0.95 -11.62 -1.43
N THR A 99 -0.03 -11.51 -0.53
CA THR A 99 -1.36 -10.98 -0.85
C THR A 99 -1.79 -9.92 0.16
N LEU A 100 -2.23 -8.77 -0.34
CA LEU A 100 -2.83 -7.71 0.45
C LEU A 100 -4.18 -7.30 -0.16
N ASP A 101 -5.25 -7.47 0.60
CA ASP A 101 -6.59 -7.04 0.22
C ASP A 101 -6.98 -5.76 0.97
N LEU A 102 -7.10 -4.66 0.23
CA LEU A 102 -7.51 -3.33 0.68
C LEU A 102 -8.83 -2.90 -0.01
N SER A 103 -9.61 -3.84 -0.52
CA SER A 103 -10.85 -3.54 -1.22
C SER A 103 -11.88 -2.87 -0.31
N TYR A 104 -12.79 -2.06 -0.85
CA TYR A 104 -13.83 -1.34 -0.09
C TYR A 104 -13.23 -0.45 1.02
N ASN A 105 -12.27 0.40 0.65
CA ASN A 105 -11.68 1.40 1.53
C ASN A 105 -11.79 2.80 0.88
N GLN A 106 -11.08 3.79 1.41
CA GLN A 106 -11.10 5.19 0.97
C GLN A 106 -9.73 5.61 0.42
N ILE A 107 -8.99 4.68 -0.18
CA ILE A 107 -7.66 4.93 -0.75
C ILE A 107 -7.81 5.72 -2.04
N GLY A 108 -7.10 6.84 -2.14
CA GLY A 108 -7.04 7.68 -3.32
C GLY A 108 -5.70 7.56 -4.06
N ASN A 109 -5.44 8.53 -4.94
CA ASN A 109 -4.22 8.55 -5.76
C ASN A 109 -2.92 8.57 -4.93
N LYS A 110 -2.90 9.30 -3.80
CA LYS A 110 -1.70 9.39 -2.96
C LYS A 110 -1.41 8.07 -2.25
N GLY A 111 -2.44 7.39 -1.74
CA GLY A 111 -2.29 6.07 -1.13
C GLY A 111 -1.80 5.04 -2.14
N ALA A 112 -2.33 5.06 -3.37
CA ALA A 112 -1.85 4.22 -4.48
C ALA A 112 -0.38 4.50 -4.83
N GLN A 113 0.05 5.78 -4.83
CA GLN A 113 1.45 6.15 -5.02
C GLN A 113 2.35 5.56 -3.93
N TYR A 114 1.98 5.70 -2.65
CA TYR A 114 2.79 5.14 -1.55
C TYR A 114 2.94 3.62 -1.65
N LEU A 115 1.85 2.92 -1.99
CA LEU A 115 1.86 1.47 -2.17
C LEU A 115 2.79 1.06 -3.33
N SER A 116 2.74 1.76 -4.46
CA SER A 116 3.66 1.55 -5.58
C SER A 116 5.13 1.77 -5.19
N GLU A 117 5.45 2.88 -4.52
CA GLU A 117 6.81 3.16 -4.06
C GLU A 117 7.35 2.09 -3.11
N ALA A 118 6.50 1.53 -2.25
CA ALA A 118 6.87 0.43 -1.38
C ALA A 118 7.18 -0.85 -2.15
N LEU A 119 6.34 -1.18 -3.14
CA LEU A 119 6.52 -2.32 -4.02
C LEU A 119 7.82 -2.24 -4.82
N GLN A 120 8.13 -1.08 -5.42
CA GLN A 120 9.39 -0.88 -6.14
C GLN A 120 10.61 -1.13 -5.25
N LYS A 121 10.56 -0.68 -3.99
CA LYS A 121 11.64 -0.89 -3.02
C LYS A 121 11.72 -2.33 -2.51
N ASN A 122 10.61 -3.06 -2.49
CA ASN A 122 10.56 -4.48 -2.18
C ASN A 122 11.24 -5.35 -3.26
N THR A 123 11.49 -4.80 -4.45
CA THR A 123 11.84 -5.57 -5.67
C THR A 123 13.36 -5.68 -5.95
N VAL A 124 14.26 -5.03 -5.19
CA VAL A 124 15.72 -5.03 -5.49
C VAL A 124 16.51 -4.96 -4.16
N ARG A 125 17.36 -5.91 -3.74
CA ARG A 125 18.68 -6.26 -4.32
C ARG A 125 19.19 -7.62 -3.78
N GLU A 126 19.15 -8.68 -4.59
CA GLU A 126 20.24 -9.65 -4.51
C GLU A 126 21.50 -9.00 -5.09
N LYS A 127 22.61 -9.08 -4.36
CA LYS A 127 23.91 -8.60 -4.88
C LYS A 127 24.21 -9.36 -6.18
N PRO A 128 24.65 -8.70 -7.27
CA PRO A 128 25.00 -9.40 -8.49
C PRO A 128 26.34 -10.09 -8.29
N PHE A 129 26.35 -11.32 -7.75
CA PHE A 129 27.54 -12.17 -7.81
C PHE A 129 27.25 -13.66 -7.58
N THR A 130 26.49 -14.33 -8.45
CA THR A 130 26.81 -15.72 -8.83
C THR A 130 26.05 -16.12 -10.11
N LEU A 131 26.77 -16.76 -11.03
CA LEU A 131 26.22 -17.36 -12.25
C LEU A 131 25.13 -18.38 -11.87
N GLY A 132 23.88 -18.13 -12.28
CA GLY A 132 22.89 -19.19 -12.45
C GLY A 132 21.54 -19.07 -11.75
N SER A 133 21.25 -18.05 -10.94
CA SER A 133 19.90 -17.85 -10.40
C SER A 133 19.68 -16.39 -10.01
N SER A 134 18.93 -15.65 -10.83
CA SER A 134 18.34 -14.37 -10.43
C SER A 134 16.88 -14.63 -10.09
N HIS A 135 16.60 -14.98 -8.83
CA HIS A 135 15.23 -14.97 -8.35
C HIS A 135 14.96 -13.59 -7.75
N VAL A 136 14.29 -12.74 -8.52
CA VAL A 136 13.64 -11.54 -8.01
C VAL A 136 12.55 -12.02 -7.05
N ILE A 137 12.78 -11.95 -5.74
CA ILE A 137 11.73 -12.27 -4.76
C ILE A 137 10.96 -10.98 -4.45
N GLN A 138 10.24 -10.45 -5.45
CA GLN A 138 9.14 -9.56 -5.13
C GLN A 138 8.10 -10.40 -4.38
N THR A 139 7.90 -10.10 -3.11
CA THR A 139 7.08 -10.97 -2.26
C THR A 139 5.61 -10.68 -2.45
N LEU A 140 5.22 -9.40 -2.46
CA LEU A 140 3.83 -8.98 -2.71
C LEU A 140 3.53 -9.03 -4.21
N THR A 141 2.82 -10.08 -4.65
CA THR A 141 2.44 -10.31 -6.05
C THR A 141 1.00 -9.89 -6.34
N THR A 142 0.14 -9.93 -5.31
CA THR A 142 -1.30 -9.67 -5.44
C THR A 142 -1.73 -8.51 -4.56
N LEU A 143 -2.25 -7.45 -5.18
CA LEU A 143 -2.84 -6.31 -4.48
C LEU A 143 -4.28 -6.08 -4.95
N GLN A 144 -5.23 -6.21 -4.02
CA GLN A 144 -6.64 -5.96 -4.29
C GLN A 144 -7.02 -4.57 -3.76
N LEU A 145 -7.44 -3.69 -4.67
CA LEU A 145 -7.80 -2.30 -4.39
C LEU A 145 -9.19 -1.96 -4.92
N GLN A 146 -10.05 -2.96 -5.06
CA GLN A 146 -11.37 -2.83 -5.66
C GLN A 146 -12.23 -1.89 -4.79
N ASN A 147 -13.16 -1.13 -5.36
CA ASN A 147 -14.04 -0.23 -4.60
C ASN A 147 -13.28 0.76 -3.70
N ASN A 148 -12.26 1.43 -4.27
CA ASN A 148 -11.57 2.55 -3.65
C ASN A 148 -11.78 3.83 -4.48
N GLN A 149 -11.10 4.91 -4.13
CA GLN A 149 -11.19 6.22 -4.78
C GLN A 149 -9.98 6.48 -5.70
N ILE A 150 -9.39 5.42 -6.26
CA ILE A 150 -8.20 5.51 -7.10
C ILE A 150 -8.62 6.02 -8.47
N GLY A 151 -8.07 7.15 -8.87
CA GLY A 151 -8.20 7.69 -10.22
C GLY A 151 -7.08 7.21 -11.14
N ALA A 152 -7.13 7.67 -12.39
CA ALA A 152 -6.15 7.35 -13.43
C ALA A 152 -4.68 7.48 -12.97
N GLN A 153 -4.35 8.61 -12.31
CA GLN A 153 -3.00 8.87 -11.82
C GLN A 153 -2.55 7.83 -10.78
N GLY A 154 -3.43 7.43 -9.86
CA GLY A 154 -3.10 6.41 -8.87
C GLY A 154 -2.89 5.03 -9.50
N SER A 155 -3.71 4.68 -10.50
CA SER A 155 -3.57 3.42 -11.24
C SER A 155 -2.28 3.35 -12.06
N GLN A 156 -1.83 4.46 -12.64
CA GLN A 156 -0.56 4.53 -13.37
C GLN A 156 0.61 4.09 -12.48
N TYR A 157 0.66 4.56 -11.23
CA TYR A 157 1.73 4.17 -10.30
C TYR A 157 1.74 2.65 -10.04
N LEU A 158 0.58 2.00 -9.94
CA LEU A 158 0.48 0.60 -9.54
C LEU A 158 0.83 -0.38 -10.68
N VAL A 159 0.42 -0.07 -11.91
CA VAL A 159 0.58 -0.96 -13.08
C VAL A 159 2.04 -1.17 -13.47
N GLU A 160 2.94 -0.28 -13.06
CA GLU A 160 4.37 -0.43 -13.33
C GLU A 160 5.04 -1.56 -12.52
N THR A 161 4.38 -2.05 -11.46
CA THR A 161 5.07 -2.77 -10.37
C THR A 161 4.54 -4.17 -10.04
N LEU A 162 3.34 -4.55 -10.46
CA LEU A 162 2.68 -5.79 -10.03
C LEU A 162 2.44 -6.76 -11.18
N THR A 163 2.27 -8.03 -10.85
CA THR A 163 1.85 -9.12 -11.76
C THR A 163 0.35 -9.40 -11.71
N GLU A 164 -0.31 -9.10 -10.58
CA GLU A 164 -1.76 -9.19 -10.44
C GLU A 164 -2.31 -7.97 -9.70
N LEU A 165 -3.25 -7.26 -10.35
CA LEU A 165 -3.81 -6.02 -9.83
C LEU A 165 -5.31 -5.95 -10.08
N TYR A 166 -6.08 -5.80 -9.01
CA TYR A 166 -7.53 -5.68 -9.08
C TYR A 166 -7.96 -4.27 -8.71
N LEU A 167 -8.38 -3.50 -9.72
CA LEU A 167 -8.79 -2.10 -9.61
C LEU A 167 -10.27 -1.90 -9.94
N SER A 168 -11.10 -2.96 -9.91
CA SER A 168 -12.52 -2.85 -10.24
C SER A 168 -13.25 -1.84 -9.35
N ARG A 169 -14.25 -1.15 -9.91
CA ARG A 169 -15.09 -0.16 -9.23
C ARG A 169 -14.30 0.96 -8.53
N ASN A 170 -13.27 1.49 -9.18
CA ASN A 170 -12.55 2.70 -8.78
C ASN A 170 -13.01 3.91 -9.61
N ALA A 171 -12.28 5.02 -9.57
CA ALA A 171 -12.57 6.25 -10.31
C ALA A 171 -11.69 6.40 -11.58
N ILE A 172 -11.41 5.30 -12.28
CA ILE A 172 -10.53 5.29 -13.47
C ILE A 172 -11.36 5.64 -14.72
N GLY A 173 -11.02 6.74 -15.39
CA GLY A 173 -11.69 7.18 -16.63
C GLY A 173 -11.44 6.26 -17.83
N SER A 174 -12.34 6.27 -18.81
CA SER A 174 -12.35 5.35 -19.97
C SER A 174 -11.08 5.39 -20.83
N GLN A 175 -10.57 6.58 -21.17
CA GLN A 175 -9.34 6.74 -21.93
C GLN A 175 -8.14 6.11 -21.21
N TRP A 176 -8.11 6.27 -19.89
CA TRP A 176 -7.07 5.67 -19.06
C TRP A 176 -7.25 4.16 -18.89
N GLN A 177 -8.47 3.64 -18.87
CA GLN A 177 -8.69 2.19 -18.88
C GLN A 177 -8.10 1.55 -20.14
N GLN A 178 -8.30 2.17 -21.31
CA GLN A 178 -7.71 1.69 -22.56
C GLN A 178 -6.18 1.77 -22.52
N HIS A 179 -5.63 2.90 -22.10
CA HIS A 179 -4.17 3.06 -22.00
C HIS A 179 -3.54 2.05 -21.03
N LEU A 180 -4.18 1.77 -19.89
CA LEU A 180 -3.71 0.75 -18.96
C LEU A 180 -3.77 -0.65 -19.59
N GLN A 181 -4.83 -0.99 -20.32
CA GLN A 181 -4.91 -2.27 -21.03
C GLN A 181 -3.74 -2.44 -22.00
N GLU A 182 -3.49 -1.44 -22.86
CA GLU A 182 -2.36 -1.42 -23.81
C GLU A 182 -0.99 -1.58 -23.10
N LEU A 183 -0.78 -0.92 -21.96
CA LEU A 183 0.44 -1.05 -21.16
C LEU A 183 0.61 -2.44 -20.54
N THR A 184 -0.48 -3.14 -20.25
CA THR A 184 -0.48 -4.46 -19.60
C THR A 184 -0.45 -5.64 -20.58
N GLU A 185 -0.86 -5.45 -21.83
CA GLU A 185 -0.92 -6.50 -22.87
C GLU A 185 0.42 -7.23 -23.07
N ASN A 186 1.54 -6.53 -22.85
CA ASN A 186 2.89 -7.08 -23.01
C ASN A 186 3.55 -7.53 -21.70
N ARG A 187 2.87 -7.44 -20.55
CA ARG A 187 3.49 -7.58 -19.21
C ARG A 187 3.13 -8.86 -18.43
N ASN A 188 2.36 -9.81 -19.00
CA ASN A 188 1.81 -10.94 -18.24
C ASN A 188 1.13 -10.49 -16.92
N LEU A 189 0.51 -9.31 -16.94
CA LEU A 189 -0.16 -8.71 -15.78
C LEU A 189 -1.66 -9.01 -15.86
N THR A 190 -2.18 -9.70 -14.85
CA THR A 190 -3.63 -9.86 -14.67
C THR A 190 -4.22 -8.56 -14.12
N LEU A 191 -5.02 -7.86 -14.93
CA LEU A 191 -5.63 -6.58 -14.57
C LEU A 191 -7.16 -6.64 -14.65
N ASP A 192 -7.84 -6.38 -13.53
CA ASP A 192 -9.30 -6.22 -13.49
C ASP A 192 -9.68 -4.73 -13.34
N LEU A 193 -10.26 -4.16 -14.41
CA LEU A 193 -10.79 -2.79 -14.44
C LEU A 193 -12.32 -2.72 -14.42
N SER A 194 -13.01 -3.84 -14.20
CA SER A 194 -14.48 -3.91 -14.29
C SER A 194 -15.19 -2.90 -13.38
N GLY A 195 -16.33 -2.36 -13.80
CA GLY A 195 -17.11 -1.44 -12.96
C GLY A 195 -16.48 -0.06 -12.68
N ASN A 196 -15.33 0.28 -13.27
CA ASN A 196 -14.85 1.67 -13.31
C ASN A 196 -15.72 2.49 -14.28
N PRO A 197 -15.95 3.79 -14.01
CA PRO A 197 -16.84 4.60 -14.81
C PRO A 197 -16.31 4.75 -16.24
N ARG A 198 -17.07 4.21 -17.19
CA ARG A 198 -16.88 4.44 -18.62
C ARG A 198 -17.40 5.84 -18.96
N TYR A 199 -16.75 6.89 -18.48
CA TYR A 199 -17.09 8.23 -18.93
C TYR A 199 -16.79 8.31 -20.43
N PHE A 200 -17.83 8.27 -21.25
CA PHE A 200 -17.75 8.89 -22.57
C PHE A 200 -17.61 10.38 -22.30
N GLU A 201 -16.52 10.99 -22.74
CA GLU A 201 -16.47 12.44 -22.88
C GLU A 201 -17.65 12.84 -23.77
N ASN A 202 -18.68 13.39 -23.16
CA ASN A 202 -19.60 14.31 -23.80
C ASN A 202 -20.02 15.29 -22.71
N TYR A 203 -19.94 16.58 -23.05
CA TYR A 203 -20.20 17.77 -22.23
C TYR A 203 -19.00 18.35 -21.45
N CYS A 204 -17.94 18.67 -22.19
CA CYS A 204 -17.51 20.07 -22.18
C CYS A 204 -18.52 20.89 -22.98
N VAL A 205 -19.55 21.42 -22.32
CA VAL A 205 -20.15 22.72 -22.69
C VAL A 205 -20.40 23.45 -21.39
N ILE A 206 -19.50 24.39 -21.10
CA ILE A 206 -19.65 25.39 -20.05
C ILE A 206 -20.69 26.40 -20.57
N PRO A 207 -21.76 26.76 -19.85
CA PRO A 207 -22.49 27.99 -20.13
C PRO A 207 -21.68 29.22 -19.68
#